data_AF-A0AAV4CLQ7-F1
#
_entry.id   AF-A0AAV4CLQ7-F1
#
_cell.length_a   1.000
_cell.length_b   1.000
_cell.length_c   1.000
_cell.angle_alpha   90.00
_cell.angle_beta   90.00
_cell.angle_gamma   90.00
#
_symmetry.space_group_name_H-M   'P 1'
#
loop_
_entity.id
_entity.type
_entity.pdbx_description
1 polymer ?
#
loop_
_entity_poly.entity_id
_entity_poly.type
_entity_poly.pdbx_seq_one_letter_code
_entity_poly.pdbx_strand_id
1 'polypeptide(L)'
;MGFVGKKDADVNSIEKTLKTHCLKVNVDKTEHTSVRKGSEDWKTTKKVGSLLGSKEDIEHQKHLSKIAFNKLTNIWKSGNKTKQKTKIKLYNSLVKSVLLYNCGTWALTKTDEDRLDFPIQKVQRGSPLYAGA
;
A
#
# COMPACT_ATOMS: atom_id res chain seq x y z
N MET A 1 6.17 31.60 -13.00
CA MET A 1 5.88 30.49 -13.94
C MET A 1 4.75 29.64 -13.34
N GLY A 2 3.52 29.77 -13.85
CA GLY A 2 2.38 28.97 -13.36
C GLY A 2 2.44 27.56 -13.92
N PHE A 3 2.05 26.55 -13.12
CA PHE A 3 1.79 25.21 -13.64
C PHE A 3 0.69 25.31 -14.69
N VAL A 4 1.04 25.14 -15.97
CA VAL A 4 0.06 24.91 -17.03
C VAL A 4 -0.43 23.48 -16.84
N GLY A 5 -1.58 23.32 -16.18
CA GLY A 5 -2.24 22.03 -16.09
C GLY A 5 -2.46 21.48 -17.50
N LYS A 6 -1.87 20.33 -17.82
CA LYS A 6 -2.23 19.60 -19.04
C LYS A 6 -3.73 19.33 -18.97
N LYS A 7 -4.46 19.68 -20.04
CA LYS A 7 -5.85 19.26 -20.19
C LYS A 7 -5.94 17.75 -20.14
N ASP A 8 -7.05 17.26 -19.63
CA ASP A 8 -7.35 15.84 -19.54
C ASP A 8 -7.21 15.17 -20.90
N ALA A 9 -6.72 13.92 -20.90
CA ALA A 9 -6.63 13.17 -22.14
C ALA A 9 -8.06 12.86 -22.63
N ASP A 10 -8.41 13.35 -23.82
CA ASP A 10 -9.72 13.15 -24.42
C ASP A 10 -9.94 11.66 -24.71
N VAL A 11 -10.87 11.05 -23.96
CA VAL A 11 -11.22 9.63 -24.05
C VAL A 11 -11.68 9.26 -25.46
N ASN A 12 -12.35 10.16 -26.17
CA ASN A 12 -12.81 9.90 -27.55
C ASN A 12 -11.63 9.80 -28.52
N SER A 13 -10.61 10.64 -28.32
CA SER A 13 -9.38 10.60 -29.11
C SER A 13 -8.56 9.34 -28.82
N ILE A 14 -8.49 8.94 -27.54
CA ILE A 14 -7.85 7.69 -27.12
C ILE A 14 -8.59 6.49 -27.73
N GLU A 15 -9.92 6.45 -27.67
CA GLU A 15 -10.72 5.37 -28.22
C GLU A 15 -10.51 5.23 -29.73
N LYS A 16 -10.42 6.34 -30.46
CA LYS A 16 -10.08 6.34 -31.90
C LYS A 16 -8.73 5.69 -32.16
N THR A 17 -7.72 6.01 -31.35
CA THR A 17 -6.37 5.45 -31.48
C THR A 17 -6.32 3.97 -31.13
N LEU A 18 -7.00 3.58 -30.05
CA LEU A 18 -7.07 2.19 -29.60
C LEU A 18 -7.83 1.29 -30.59
N LYS A 19 -8.87 1.81 -31.25
CA LYS A 19 -9.59 1.10 -32.33
C LYS A 19 -8.67 0.73 -33.49
N THR A 20 -7.72 1.59 -33.86
CA THR A 20 -6.70 1.30 -34.88
C THR A 20 -5.83 0.09 -34.51
N HIS A 21 -5.65 -0.16 -33.21
CA HIS A 21 -4.91 -1.32 -32.68
C HIS A 21 -5.83 -2.47 -32.21
N CYS A 22 -7.10 -2.47 -32.63
CA CYS A 22 -8.10 -3.48 -32.23
C CYS A 22 -8.33 -3.58 -30.71
N LEU A 23 -8.15 -2.46 -29.98
CA LEU A 23 -8.37 -2.36 -28.54
C LEU A 23 -9.66 -1.58 -28.24
N LYS A 24 -10.38 -1.97 -27.19
CA LYS A 24 -11.62 -1.31 -26.72
C LYS A 24 -11.45 -0.77 -25.31
N VAL A 25 -11.84 0.49 -25.10
CA VAL A 25 -11.85 1.12 -23.78
C VAL A 25 -12.94 0.50 -22.91
N ASN A 26 -12.59 0.17 -21.67
CA ASN A 26 -13.56 -0.21 -20.65
C ASN A 26 -14.02 1.05 -19.90
N VAL A 27 -15.21 1.55 -20.27
CA VAL A 27 -15.78 2.77 -19.68
C VAL A 27 -16.07 2.62 -18.19
N ASP A 28 -16.49 1.44 -17.73
CA ASP A 28 -16.82 1.19 -16.33
C ASP A 28 -15.60 1.28 -15.40
N LYS A 29 -14.41 0.97 -15.93
CA LYS A 29 -13.13 1.07 -15.20
C LYS A 29 -12.42 2.40 -15.44
N THR A 30 -12.91 3.25 -16.34
CA THR A 30 -12.25 4.50 -16.70
C THR A 30 -12.73 5.59 -15.76
N GLU A 31 -11.84 6.00 -14.85
CA GLU A 31 -12.10 7.09 -13.90
C GLU A 31 -11.29 8.33 -14.25
N HIS A 32 -11.91 9.50 -14.08
CA HIS A 32 -11.24 10.79 -14.21
C HIS A 32 -10.77 11.28 -12.85
N THR A 33 -9.52 11.71 -12.75
CA THR A 33 -8.95 12.29 -11.53
C THR A 33 -8.38 13.66 -11.82
N SER A 34 -9.00 14.69 -11.27
CA SER A 34 -8.50 16.07 -11.35
C SER A 34 -7.43 16.33 -10.30
N VAL A 35 -6.22 16.68 -10.72
CA VAL A 35 -5.15 17.12 -9.80
C VAL A 35 -5.08 18.64 -9.82
N ARG A 36 -5.54 19.29 -8.74
CA ARG A 36 -5.58 20.75 -8.62
C ARG A 36 -4.85 21.21 -7.37
N LYS A 37 -4.12 22.32 -7.47
CA LYS A 37 -3.48 22.95 -6.32
C LYS A 37 -4.57 23.50 -5.38
N GLY A 38 -4.55 23.08 -4.11
CA GLY A 38 -5.53 23.50 -3.09
C GLY A 38 -6.67 22.51 -2.83
N SER A 39 -6.83 21.48 -3.68
CA SER A 39 -7.67 20.31 -3.38
C SER A 39 -6.77 19.14 -2.99
N GLU A 40 -7.21 18.34 -2.01
CA GLU A 40 -6.51 17.15 -1.54
C GLU A 40 -7.20 15.85 -1.98
N ASP A 41 -8.27 15.92 -2.78
CA ASP A 41 -9.09 14.76 -3.17
C ASP A 41 -8.29 13.74 -3.97
N TRP A 42 -7.29 14.19 -4.72
CA TRP A 42 -6.40 13.33 -5.48
C TRP A 42 -5.58 12.39 -4.58
N LYS A 43 -5.36 12.72 -3.30
CA LYS A 43 -4.56 11.89 -2.38
C LYS A 43 -5.18 10.52 -2.13
N THR A 44 -6.51 10.43 -2.15
CA THR A 44 -7.25 9.17 -1.93
C THR A 44 -7.52 8.40 -3.22
N THR A 45 -7.10 8.93 -4.38
CA THR A 45 -7.22 8.21 -5.64
C THR A 45 -6.27 7.02 -5.65
N LYS A 46 -6.78 5.84 -6.00
CA LYS A 46 -6.02 4.60 -6.05
C LYS A 46 -5.49 4.33 -7.45
N LYS A 47 -4.18 4.20 -7.62
CA LYS A 47 -3.54 3.79 -8.89
C LYS A 47 -2.54 2.67 -8.62
N VAL A 48 -2.62 1.60 -9.41
CA VAL A 48 -1.70 0.44 -9.32
C VAL A 48 -1.60 -0.15 -7.90
N GLY A 49 -2.70 -0.08 -7.13
CA GLY A 49 -2.78 -0.64 -5.78
C GLY A 49 -2.40 0.32 -4.64
N SER A 50 -1.78 1.46 -4.93
CA SER A 50 -1.43 2.50 -3.94
C SER A 50 -2.31 3.73 -4.04
N LEU A 51 -2.44 4.44 -2.93
CA LEU A 51 -3.02 5.79 -2.91
C LEU A 51 -1.96 6.81 -3.33
N LEU A 52 -2.36 7.88 -4.02
CA LEU A 52 -1.41 8.90 -4.50
C LEU A 52 -0.87 9.77 -3.36
N GLY A 53 -1.61 9.90 -2.26
CA GLY A 53 -1.16 10.60 -1.06
C GLY A 53 -0.28 9.71 -0.20
N SER A 54 0.92 10.18 0.16
CA SER A 54 1.87 9.38 0.94
C SER A 54 1.33 8.97 2.32
N LYS A 55 0.63 9.88 3.03
CA LYS A 55 0.09 9.57 4.36
C LYS A 55 -1.06 8.57 4.27
N GLU A 56 -1.94 8.79 3.31
CA GLU A 56 -3.09 7.95 3.01
C GLU A 56 -2.63 6.54 2.62
N ASP A 57 -1.60 6.44 1.77
CA ASP A 57 -1.04 5.15 1.36
C ASP A 57 -0.36 4.41 2.51
N ILE A 58 0.40 5.11 3.36
CA ILE A 58 1.01 4.51 4.56
C ILE A 58 -0.06 3.88 5.46
N GLU A 59 -1.15 4.59 5.73
CA GLU A 59 -2.24 4.06 6.57
C GLU A 59 -2.98 2.91 5.88
N HIS A 60 -3.19 2.99 4.57
CA HIS A 60 -3.76 1.91 3.77
C HIS A 60 -2.88 0.64 3.80
N GLN A 61 -1.55 0.76 3.60
CA GLN A 61 -0.65 -0.39 3.67
C GLN A 61 -0.53 -0.96 5.08
N LYS A 62 -0.56 -0.12 6.12
CA LYS A 62 -0.65 -0.60 7.52
C LYS A 62 -1.91 -1.43 7.74
N HIS A 63 -3.05 -0.96 7.24
CA HIS A 63 -4.31 -1.69 7.35
C HIS A 63 -4.25 -3.04 6.61
N LEU A 64 -3.77 -3.06 5.37
CA LEU A 64 -3.59 -4.29 4.59
C LEU A 64 -2.62 -5.27 5.26
N SER A 65 -1.54 -4.76 5.85
CA SER A 65 -0.56 -5.56 6.59
C SER A 65 -1.17 -6.18 7.85
N LYS A 66 -2.03 -5.43 8.56
CA LYS A 66 -2.79 -5.96 9.69
C LYS A 66 -3.74 -7.08 9.26
N ILE A 67 -4.43 -6.93 8.13
CA ILE A 67 -5.25 -7.99 7.55
C ILE A 67 -4.39 -9.21 7.21
N ALA A 68 -3.26 -9.03 6.53
CA ALA A 68 -2.34 -10.12 6.18
C ALA A 68 -1.81 -10.86 7.43
N PHE A 69 -1.44 -10.10 8.47
CA PHE A 69 -1.04 -10.66 9.75
C PHE A 69 -2.16 -11.47 10.40
N ASN A 70 -3.39 -10.96 10.41
CA ASN A 70 -4.56 -11.65 10.98
C ASN A 70 -4.93 -12.91 10.19
N LYS A 71 -4.71 -12.96 8.88
CA LYS A 71 -4.91 -14.19 8.10
C LYS A 71 -3.98 -15.32 8.54
N LEU A 72 -2.84 -14.99 9.14
CA LEU A 72 -1.84 -15.94 9.63
C LEU A 72 -1.97 -16.22 11.14
N THR A 73 -3.07 -15.80 11.79
CA THR A 73 -3.30 -15.97 13.23
C THR A 73 -3.13 -17.42 13.70
N ASN A 74 -3.53 -18.40 12.90
CA ASN A 74 -3.35 -19.82 13.22
C ASN A 74 -1.87 -20.21 13.37
N ILE A 75 -0.99 -19.64 12.55
CA ILE A 75 0.46 -19.87 12.59
C ILE A 75 1.08 -19.17 13.81
N TRP A 76 0.64 -17.95 14.09
CA TRP A 76 1.13 -17.20 15.27
C TRP A 76 0.79 -17.92 16.56
N LYS A 77 -0.47 -18.39 16.68
CA LYS A 77 -1.01 -19.15 17.82
C LYS A 77 -0.61 -20.62 17.85
N SER A 78 0.12 -21.13 16.85
CA SER A 78 0.43 -22.57 16.74
C SER A 78 1.40 -23.10 17.82
N GLY A 79 1.67 -22.35 18.89
CA GLY A 79 2.67 -22.69 19.90
C GLY A 79 4.00 -23.10 19.26
N ASN A 80 4.50 -24.28 19.69
CA ASN A 80 5.74 -24.89 19.22
C ASN A 80 5.62 -25.66 17.88
N LYS A 81 4.41 -25.78 17.29
CA LYS A 81 4.22 -26.49 16.01
C LYS A 81 4.96 -25.82 14.85
N THR A 82 5.15 -24.50 14.92
CA THR A 82 5.90 -23.74 13.92
C THR A 82 7.13 -23.13 14.57
N LYS A 83 8.31 -23.47 14.05
CA LYS A 83 9.59 -22.91 14.53
C LYS A 83 9.59 -21.39 14.38
N GLN A 84 10.15 -20.70 15.37
CA GLN A 84 10.25 -19.24 15.37
C GLN A 84 10.95 -18.68 14.12
N LYS A 85 12.02 -19.33 13.65
CA LYS A 85 12.71 -18.96 12.41
C LYS A 85 11.77 -18.93 11.20
N THR A 86 10.84 -19.88 11.12
CA THR A 86 9.83 -19.95 10.05
C THR A 86 8.79 -18.83 10.20
N LYS A 87 8.35 -18.53 11.43
CA LYS A 87 7.43 -17.42 11.71
C LYS A 87 8.01 -16.08 11.28
N ILE A 88 9.30 -15.83 11.57
CA ILE A 88 10.01 -14.61 11.15
C ILE A 88 10.11 -14.53 9.62
N LYS A 89 10.47 -15.63 8.94
CA LYS A 89 10.48 -15.67 7.47
C LYS A 89 9.12 -15.35 6.88
N LEU A 90 8.05 -15.97 7.39
CA LEU A 90 6.68 -15.72 6.95
C LEU A 90 6.28 -14.25 7.15
N TYR A 91 6.60 -13.66 8.30
CA TYR A 91 6.34 -12.25 8.54
C TYR A 91 7.05 -11.35 7.52
N ASN A 92 8.35 -11.57 7.30
CA ASN A 92 9.14 -10.76 6.36
C ASN A 92 8.64 -10.90 4.92
N SER A 93 8.24 -12.10 4.51
CA SER A 93 7.80 -12.37 3.13
C SER A 93 6.35 -11.97 2.84
N LEU A 94 5.45 -12.02 3.83
CA LEU A 94 4.00 -11.84 3.60
C LEU A 94 3.41 -10.58 4.24
N VAL A 95 3.94 -10.14 5.38
CA VAL A 95 3.40 -8.98 6.11
C VAL A 95 4.25 -7.75 5.84
N LYS A 96 5.58 -7.87 5.99
CA LYS A 96 6.51 -6.76 5.74
C LYS A 96 6.53 -6.34 4.26
N SER A 97 6.38 -7.29 3.33
CA SER A 97 6.30 -7.00 1.89
C SER A 97 5.05 -6.18 1.52
N VAL A 98 3.90 -6.46 2.16
CA VAL A 98 2.67 -5.67 2.00
C VAL A 98 2.83 -4.29 2.65
N LEU A 99 3.43 -4.24 3.85
CA LEU A 99 3.64 -2.98 4.55
C LEU A 99 4.52 -2.02 3.77
N LEU A 100 5.55 -2.53 3.10
CA LEU A 100 6.52 -1.74 2.35
C LEU A 100 6.18 -1.67 0.86
N TYR A 101 4.96 -2.04 0.46
CA TYR A 101 4.55 -1.93 -0.94
C TYR A 101 4.63 -0.46 -1.37
N ASN A 102 5.38 -0.20 -2.44
CA ASN A 102 5.57 1.12 -3.03
C ASN A 102 6.19 2.18 -2.08
N CYS A 103 6.85 1.77 -0.99
CA CYS A 103 7.39 2.68 0.02
C CYS A 103 8.45 3.67 -0.50
N GLY A 104 9.08 3.38 -1.64
CA GLY A 104 10.02 4.30 -2.31
C GLY A 104 9.36 5.55 -2.90
N THR A 105 8.03 5.59 -2.99
CA THR A 105 7.27 6.76 -3.48
C THR A 105 6.75 7.64 -2.35
N TRP A 106 6.92 7.22 -1.09
CA TRP A 106 6.49 8.00 0.06
C TRP A 106 7.47 9.12 0.35
N ALA A 107 6.95 10.34 0.53
CA ALA A 107 7.70 11.44 1.11
C ALA A 107 7.80 11.23 2.63
N LEU A 108 8.64 10.26 3.05
CA LEU A 108 8.80 9.92 4.46
C LEU A 108 9.50 11.06 5.20
N THR A 109 8.87 11.50 6.30
CA THR A 109 9.56 12.28 7.33
C THR A 109 10.14 11.34 8.37
N LYS A 110 11.13 11.80 9.14
CA LYS A 110 11.72 11.02 10.25
C LYS A 110 10.66 10.46 11.22
N THR A 111 9.59 11.22 11.44
CA THR A 111 8.45 10.82 12.28
C THR A 111 7.63 9.69 11.66
N ASP A 112 7.53 9.62 10.33
CA ASP A 112 6.82 8.55 9.63
C ASP A 112 7.62 7.25 9.63
N GLU A 113 8.95 7.34 9.58
CA GLU A 113 9.86 6.19 9.76
C GLU A 113 9.72 5.58 11.16
N ASP A 114 9.76 6.39 12.21
CA ASP A 114 9.57 5.93 13.59
C ASP A 114 8.21 5.23 13.80
N ARG A 115 7.17 5.72 13.10
CA ARG A 115 5.82 5.13 13.12
C ARG A 115 5.74 3.79 12.40
N LEU A 116 6.58 3.57 11.39
CA LEU A 116 6.67 2.30 10.66
C LEU A 116 7.52 1.25 11.42
N ASP A 117 8.48 1.71 12.23
CA ASP A 117 9.39 0.83 12.97
C ASP A 117 8.75 0.16 14.20
N PHE A 118 7.80 0.83 14.87
CA PHE A 118 7.18 0.30 16.09
C PHE A 118 6.46 -1.07 15.89
N PRO A 119 5.69 -1.31 14.81
CA PRO A 119 5.14 -2.64 14.51
C PRO A 119 6.21 -3.69 14.15
N ILE A 120 7.24 -3.30 13.41
CA ILE A 120 8.31 -4.19 12.94
C ILE A 120 9.13 -4.71 14.13
N GLN A 121 9.47 -3.83 15.07
CA GLN A 121 10.19 -4.21 16.28
C GLN A 121 9.36 -5.09 17.21
N LYS A 122 8.04 -4.84 17.37
CA LYS A 122 7.19 -5.70 18.23
C LYS A 122 7.08 -7.14 17.73
N VAL A 123 7.05 -7.39 16.42
CA VAL A 123 7.02 -8.76 15.89
C VAL A 123 8.38 -9.45 16.04
N GLN A 124 9.48 -8.72 15.89
CA GLN A 124 10.84 -9.26 16.13
C GLN A 124 11.09 -9.52 17.63
N ARG A 125 10.54 -8.67 18.51
CA ARG A 125 10.66 -8.79 19.98
C ARG A 125 9.62 -9.71 20.60
N GLY A 126 8.53 -10.02 19.90
CA GLY A 126 7.43 -10.92 20.29
C GLY A 126 7.76 -12.42 20.24
N SER A 127 9.04 -12.76 20.29
CA SER A 127 9.53 -14.05 20.81
C SER A 127 9.10 -14.20 22.27
N PRO A 128 8.79 -15.39 22.80
CA PRO A 128 8.19 -15.55 24.12
C PRO A 128 9.19 -15.15 25.21
N LEU A 129 9.11 -13.90 25.64
CA LEU A 129 9.61 -13.43 26.92
C LEU A 129 8.42 -12.69 27.54
N TYR A 130 7.89 -13.28 28.62
CA TYR A 130 6.81 -12.78 29.50
C TYR A 130 5.36 -13.06 29.05
N ALA A 131 4.95 -14.31 29.18
CA ALA A 131 3.62 -14.68 29.70
C ALA A 131 3.71 -16.07 30.34
N GLY A 132 4.44 -16.08 31.45
CA GLY A 132 4.63 -17.17 32.40
C GLY A 132 4.99 -16.51 33.73
N ALA A 133 4.01 -15.78 34.27
CA ALA A 133 3.88 -15.29 35.64
C ALA A 133 2.42 -14.84 35.79
#